data_AF-A0A978V3W8-F1
#
_entry.id   AF-A0A978V3W8-F1
#
_cell.length_a   1.000
_cell.length_b   1.000
_cell.length_c   1.000
_cell.angle_alpha   90.00
_cell.angle_beta   90.00
_cell.angle_gamma   90.00
#
_symmetry.space_group_name_H-M   'P 1'
#
loop_
_entity.id
_entity.type
_entity.pdbx_description
1 polymer ?
#
loop_
_entity_poly.entity_id
_entity_poly.type
_entity_poly.pdbx_seq_one_letter_code
_entity_poly.pdbx_strand_id
1 'polypeptide(L)'
;MAASATLGVFLGNTSSFRKSESCNKLCLKRNAVAELGFVTSQLSGLKISSDFSYEPARPIVTSFKPAFQPVARRICPFTGKKANKANKVSFSNHKTKKLQFVNLQYKKVWWEAGKRYVKLRLSTKALKTIEKNGLDAVAKKAGIDLRKE
;
A
#
# COMPACT_ATOMS: atom_id res chain seq x y z
N MET A 1 38.92 -47.84 40.86
CA MET A 1 39.70 -46.67 40.39
C MET A 1 38.73 -45.64 39.82
N ALA A 2 38.82 -44.44 40.36
CA ALA A 2 37.86 -43.33 40.24
C ALA A 2 38.01 -42.51 38.94
N ALA A 3 36.92 -41.84 38.53
CA ALA A 3 36.85 -40.45 38.02
C ALA A 3 35.45 -40.23 37.38
N SER A 4 34.49 -39.64 38.09
CA SER A 4 34.21 -38.19 38.18
C SER A 4 33.40 -37.64 37.00
N ALA A 5 32.09 -37.51 37.20
CA ALA A 5 31.17 -36.79 36.34
C ALA A 5 31.37 -35.27 36.50
N THR A 6 31.68 -34.57 35.41
CA THR A 6 31.72 -33.11 35.37
C THR A 6 30.41 -32.56 34.80
N LEU A 7 29.63 -31.92 35.66
CA LEU A 7 28.50 -31.07 35.32
C LEU A 7 29.03 -29.80 34.65
N GLY A 8 28.90 -29.71 33.33
CA GLY A 8 29.18 -28.50 32.56
C GLY A 8 27.95 -27.58 32.52
N VAL A 9 27.97 -26.54 33.34
CA VAL A 9 27.00 -25.44 33.35
C VAL A 9 27.18 -24.61 32.08
N PHE A 10 26.26 -24.73 31.11
CA PHE A 10 26.17 -23.80 30.00
C PHE A 10 25.37 -22.57 30.44
N LEU A 11 26.08 -21.46 30.67
CA LEU A 11 25.52 -20.13 30.82
C LEU A 11 24.84 -19.71 29.50
N GLY A 12 23.51 -19.84 29.48
CA GLY A 12 22.67 -19.31 28.40
C GLY A 12 22.63 -17.78 28.46
N ASN A 13 23.21 -17.14 27.46
CA ASN A 13 23.03 -15.72 27.18
C ASN A 13 21.57 -15.45 26.78
N THR A 14 20.77 -14.92 27.70
CA THR A 14 19.44 -14.36 27.39
C THR A 14 19.61 -12.91 26.96
N SER A 15 19.82 -12.66 25.66
CA SER A 15 19.65 -11.33 25.08
C SER A 15 18.15 -11.09 24.83
N SER A 16 17.42 -10.76 25.89
CA SER A 16 16.06 -10.24 25.81
C SER A 16 16.08 -8.83 25.22
N PHE A 17 15.93 -8.78 23.90
CA PHE A 17 15.69 -7.56 23.11
C PHE A 17 14.46 -6.84 23.66
N ARG A 18 14.64 -5.59 24.08
CA ARG A 18 13.58 -4.70 24.59
C ARG A 18 12.49 -4.54 23.53
N LYS A 19 11.25 -4.85 23.91
CA LYS A 19 10.05 -4.51 23.16
C LYS A 19 9.84 -3.00 23.32
N SER A 20 10.00 -2.23 22.25
CA SER A 20 9.60 -0.82 22.25
C SER A 20 8.07 -0.76 22.18
N GLU A 21 7.47 -0.38 23.30
CA GLU A 21 6.06 0.00 23.33
C GLU A 21 5.94 1.38 22.68
N SER A 22 5.23 1.43 21.56
CA SER A 22 4.85 2.68 20.89
C SER A 22 3.86 3.43 21.77
N CYS A 23 4.37 4.41 22.52
CA CYS A 23 3.57 5.38 23.25
C CYS A 23 3.07 6.45 22.27
N ASN A 24 1.88 6.27 21.70
CA ASN A 24 1.17 7.34 20.98
C ASN A 24 -0.01 7.80 21.85
N LYS A 25 0.27 8.68 22.80
CA LYS A 25 -0.77 9.40 23.54
C LYS A 25 -0.32 10.84 23.78
N LEU A 26 -0.54 11.69 22.79
CA LEU A 26 -0.56 13.15 22.96
C LEU A 26 -1.93 13.65 22.54
N CYS A 27 -2.85 13.69 23.51
CA CYS A 27 -4.06 14.49 23.43
C CYS A 27 -3.71 15.84 24.07
N LEU A 28 -3.36 16.86 23.26
CA LEU A 28 -3.26 18.23 23.73
C LEU A 28 -4.68 18.75 23.95
N LYS A 29 -5.18 18.63 25.19
CA LYS A 29 -6.39 19.35 25.61
C LYS A 29 -6.01 20.78 25.99
N ARG A 30 -6.39 21.68 25.09
CA ARG A 30 -6.80 23.09 25.24
C ARG A 30 -6.54 23.73 26.61
N ASN A 31 -5.73 24.78 26.58
CA ASN A 31 -5.66 25.80 27.62
C ASN A 31 -7.05 26.42 27.80
N ALA A 32 -7.66 26.22 28.96
CA ALA A 32 -8.76 27.03 29.43
C ALA A 32 -8.16 28.32 29.99
N VAL A 33 -8.39 29.44 29.29
CA VAL A 33 -8.12 30.78 29.83
C VAL A 33 -9.47 31.31 30.32
N ALA A 34 -9.57 31.45 31.63
CA ALA A 34 -10.57 32.22 32.36
C ALA A 34 -9.81 32.61 33.65
N GLU A 35 -9.74 33.84 34.12
CA GLU A 35 -10.74 34.89 34.22
C GLU A 35 -10.01 36.19 34.58
N LEU A 36 -10.56 37.32 34.12
CA LEU A 36 -10.67 38.60 34.82
C LEU A 36 -9.40 39.36 35.23
N GLY A 37 -9.06 40.34 34.38
CA GLY A 37 -8.38 41.56 34.80
C GLY A 37 -8.92 42.76 34.01
N PHE A 38 -9.24 43.82 34.75
CA PHE A 38 -9.50 45.21 34.33
C PHE A 38 -10.94 45.64 33.99
N VAL A 39 -11.59 46.13 35.04
CA VAL A 39 -12.26 47.44 35.16
C VAL A 39 -12.13 48.36 33.93
N THR A 40 -13.26 48.73 33.32
CA THR A 40 -13.77 50.12 33.22
C THR A 40 -14.97 50.15 32.27
N SER A 41 -16.11 50.54 32.83
CA SER A 41 -17.26 51.07 32.08
C SER A 41 -16.94 52.50 31.64
N GLN A 42 -17.07 52.83 30.35
CA GLN A 42 -17.57 54.12 29.84
C GLN A 42 -17.59 54.15 28.30
N LEU A 43 -18.82 54.20 27.76
CA LEU A 43 -19.27 54.86 26.53
C LEU A 43 -18.29 54.99 25.35
N SER A 44 -18.60 54.27 24.28
CA SER A 44 -18.47 54.61 22.84
C SER A 44 -18.16 53.30 22.12
N GLY A 45 -19.04 52.75 21.30
CA GLY A 45 -19.48 53.35 20.05
C GLY A 45 -19.18 52.30 18.98
N LEU A 46 -20.17 52.05 18.12
CA LEU A 46 -20.09 51.25 16.89
C LEU A 46 -19.85 49.74 17.05
N LYS A 47 -20.96 48.99 17.08
CA LYS A 47 -20.97 47.58 16.64
C LYS A 47 -21.01 47.56 15.11
N ILE A 48 -19.89 47.29 14.46
CA ILE A 48 -19.86 46.92 13.05
C ILE A 48 -20.36 45.47 12.98
N SER A 49 -21.66 45.28 12.71
CA SER A 49 -22.18 43.96 12.31
C SER A 49 -21.82 43.74 10.85
N SER A 50 -20.58 43.29 10.60
CA SER A 50 -20.27 42.64 9.34
C SER A 50 -20.84 41.23 9.42
N ASP A 51 -22.05 41.05 8.90
CA ASP A 51 -22.57 39.72 8.56
C ASP A 51 -21.76 39.18 7.37
N PHE A 52 -20.50 38.84 7.63
CA PHE A 52 -19.70 38.04 6.73
C PHE A 52 -20.17 36.60 6.94
N SER A 53 -21.23 36.24 6.24
CA SER A 53 -21.70 34.86 6.12
C SER A 53 -20.55 34.01 5.57
N TYR A 54 -19.77 33.43 6.47
CA TYR A 54 -18.76 32.45 6.12
C TYR A 54 -19.53 31.14 5.89
N GLU A 55 -20.00 30.95 4.66
CA GLU A 55 -20.42 29.63 4.20
C GLU A 55 -19.25 28.67 4.42
N PRO A 56 -19.39 27.62 5.26
CA PRO A 56 -18.31 26.69 5.46
C PRO A 56 -18.03 25.99 4.14
N ALA A 57 -16.80 26.16 3.63
CA ALA A 57 -16.32 25.49 2.44
C ALA A 57 -16.62 23.99 2.55
N ARG A 58 -17.49 23.49 1.67
CA ARG A 58 -17.77 22.05 1.56
C ARG A 58 -16.43 21.34 1.38
N PRO A 59 -16.13 20.28 2.15
CA PRO A 59 -14.91 19.53 1.91
C PRO A 59 -15.01 18.98 0.49
N ILE A 60 -14.12 19.45 -0.39
CA ILE A 60 -13.92 18.84 -1.70
C ILE A 60 -13.41 17.44 -1.40
N VAL A 61 -14.32 16.47 -1.33
CA VAL A 61 -13.97 15.07 -1.42
C VAL A 61 -13.62 14.87 -2.89
N THR A 62 -12.43 15.32 -3.30
CA THR A 62 -11.82 14.78 -4.49
C THR A 62 -11.66 13.30 -4.17
N SER A 63 -12.53 12.47 -4.73
CA SER A 63 -12.26 11.06 -4.81
C SER A 63 -10.97 10.97 -5.61
N PHE A 64 -9.83 10.90 -4.92
CA PHE A 64 -8.56 10.53 -5.52
C PHE A 64 -8.77 9.09 -6.00
N LYS A 65 -9.37 8.94 -7.19
CA LYS A 65 -9.20 7.74 -8.00
C LYS A 65 -7.71 7.75 -8.29
N PRO A 66 -6.91 6.82 -7.73
CA PRO A 66 -5.53 6.76 -8.12
C PRO A 66 -5.51 6.60 -9.64
N ALA A 67 -4.94 7.59 -10.33
CA ALA A 67 -4.59 7.44 -11.73
C ALA A 67 -3.84 6.12 -11.81
N PHE A 68 -4.36 5.20 -12.61
CA PHE A 68 -3.97 3.80 -12.65
C PHE A 68 -2.46 3.72 -12.92
N GLN A 69 -1.66 3.79 -11.87
CA GLN A 69 -0.23 3.55 -12.00
C GLN A 69 -0.14 2.05 -12.16
N PRO A 70 0.45 1.52 -13.25
CA PRO A 70 0.66 0.10 -13.40
C PRO A 70 1.52 -0.34 -12.23
N VAL A 71 0.83 -0.83 -11.20
CA VAL A 71 1.34 -0.94 -9.85
C VAL A 71 2.65 -1.70 -9.93
N ALA A 72 3.68 -1.22 -9.23
CA ALA A 72 5.02 -1.81 -9.16
C ALA A 72 5.05 -3.22 -8.53
N ARG A 73 3.96 -3.99 -8.65
CA ARG A 73 3.76 -5.36 -8.18
C ARG A 73 3.94 -6.32 -9.36
N ARG A 74 4.72 -7.40 -9.19
CA ARG A 74 4.91 -8.50 -10.17
C ARG A 74 3.65 -9.36 -10.30
N ILE A 75 2.57 -8.75 -10.79
CA ILE A 75 1.26 -9.38 -11.05
C ILE A 75 0.86 -9.08 -12.50
N CYS A 76 0.27 -10.06 -13.18
CA CYS A 76 -0.31 -9.84 -14.50
C CYS A 76 -1.71 -9.23 -14.36
N PRO A 77 -2.01 -8.06 -14.98
CA PRO A 77 -3.30 -7.40 -14.81
C PRO A 77 -4.46 -8.20 -15.40
N PHE A 78 -4.26 -8.86 -16.55
CA PHE A 78 -5.32 -9.62 -17.23
C PHE A 78 -5.68 -10.96 -16.58
N THR A 79 -4.69 -11.63 -15.98
CA THR A 79 -4.87 -13.00 -15.45
C THR A 79 -4.74 -13.09 -13.94
N GLY A 80 -4.37 -12.00 -13.26
CA GLY A 80 -4.15 -11.97 -11.81
C GLY A 80 -2.99 -12.84 -11.31
N LYS A 81 -2.16 -13.40 -12.21
CA LYS A 81 -1.07 -14.31 -11.83
C LYS A 81 -0.06 -13.59 -10.96
N LYS A 82 0.25 -14.20 -9.80
CA LYS A 82 1.17 -13.71 -8.78
C LYS A 82 2.32 -14.70 -8.56
N ALA A 83 3.39 -14.23 -7.92
CA ALA A 83 4.50 -15.08 -7.55
C ALA A 83 4.07 -16.19 -6.57
N ASN A 84 4.65 -17.38 -6.75
CA ASN A 84 4.42 -18.53 -5.87
C ASN A 84 5.52 -18.63 -4.81
N LYS A 85 5.15 -18.93 -3.55
CA LYS A 85 6.10 -19.18 -2.46
C LYS A 85 6.44 -20.67 -2.44
N ALA A 86 7.68 -21.01 -2.80
CA ALA A 86 8.16 -22.38 -2.87
C ALA A 86 9.41 -22.57 -1.99
N ASN A 87 9.86 -23.82 -1.85
CA ASN A 87 11.16 -24.14 -1.27
C ASN A 87 12.13 -24.56 -2.38
N LYS A 88 13.40 -24.16 -2.29
CA LYS A 88 14.50 -24.83 -2.96
C LYS A 88 14.98 -25.95 -2.03
N VAL A 89 15.03 -27.19 -2.52
CA VAL A 89 15.44 -28.37 -1.76
C VAL A 89 16.84 -28.77 -2.24
N SER A 90 17.78 -28.96 -1.31
CA SER A 90 19.11 -29.49 -1.62
C SER A 90 19.10 -31.02 -1.72
N PHE A 91 20.21 -31.61 -2.19
CA PHE A 91 20.41 -33.06 -2.16
C PHE A 91 20.29 -33.63 -0.74
N SER A 92 20.77 -32.89 0.27
CA SER A 92 20.61 -33.21 1.69
C SER A 92 19.23 -32.90 2.28
N ASN A 93 18.22 -32.60 1.44
CA ASN A 93 16.85 -32.22 1.85
C ASN A 93 16.73 -30.96 2.71
N HIS A 94 17.74 -30.09 2.73
CA HIS A 94 17.63 -28.77 3.36
C HIS A 94 16.70 -27.86 2.54
N LYS A 95 15.72 -27.23 3.21
CA LYS A 95 14.66 -26.44 2.56
C LYS A 95 14.88 -24.95 2.77
N THR A 96 15.22 -24.23 1.70
CA THR A 96 15.35 -22.77 1.71
C THR A 96 14.14 -22.11 1.04
N LYS A 97 13.56 -21.06 1.63
CA LYS A 97 12.43 -20.34 1.03
C LYS A 97 12.86 -19.60 -0.25
N LYS A 98 12.07 -19.71 -1.32
CA LYS A 98 12.27 -19.00 -2.59
C LYS A 98 10.93 -18.56 -3.18
N LEU A 99 10.93 -17.41 -3.87
CA LEU A 99 9.80 -16.99 -4.68
C LEU A 99 10.00 -17.41 -6.15
N GLN A 100 8.99 -18.05 -6.73
CA GLN A 100 8.89 -18.31 -8.16
C GLN A 100 8.09 -17.17 -8.80
N PHE A 101 8.76 -16.31 -9.57
CA PHE A 101 8.12 -15.16 -10.20
C PHE A 101 7.35 -15.55 -11.47
N VAL A 102 6.34 -14.74 -11.79
CA VAL A 102 5.63 -14.82 -13.07
C VAL A 102 6.54 -14.33 -14.19
N ASN A 103 6.55 -15.01 -15.33
CA ASN A 103 7.21 -14.55 -16.54
C ASN A 103 6.42 -13.37 -17.16
N LEU A 104 6.69 -12.16 -16.65
CA LEU A 104 6.11 -10.90 -17.10
C LEU A 104 7.03 -10.24 -18.11
N GLN A 105 6.45 -9.75 -19.21
CA GLN A 105 7.17 -9.13 -20.32
C GLN A 105 6.46 -7.84 -20.75
N TYR A 106 7.23 -6.81 -21.10
CA TYR A 106 6.69 -5.62 -21.73
C TYR A 106 6.54 -5.90 -23.23
N LYS A 107 5.30 -5.88 -23.72
CA LYS A 107 4.98 -6.16 -25.13
C LYS A 107 3.97 -5.14 -25.65
N LYS A 108 4.11 -4.82 -26.93
CA LYS A 108 3.13 -4.04 -27.69
C LYS A 108 2.14 -5.02 -28.29
N VAL A 109 0.86 -4.86 -27.98
CA VAL A 109 -0.22 -5.66 -28.57
C VAL A 109 -1.05 -4.74 -29.46
N TRP A 110 -1.41 -5.24 -30.65
CA TRP A 110 -2.29 -4.52 -31.57
C TRP A 110 -3.73 -4.55 -31.04
N TRP A 111 -4.38 -3.41 -31.02
CA TRP A 111 -5.78 -3.28 -30.64
C TRP A 111 -6.60 -2.83 -31.85
N GLU A 112 -7.49 -3.71 -32.31
CA GLU A 112 -8.25 -3.51 -33.55
C GLU A 112 -9.25 -2.35 -33.44
N ALA A 113 -10.02 -2.29 -32.34
CA ALA A 113 -11.03 -1.24 -32.17
C ALA A 113 -10.43 0.17 -32.04
N GLY A 114 -9.24 0.29 -31.45
CA GLY A 114 -8.53 1.56 -31.33
C GLY A 114 -7.49 1.82 -32.43
N LYS A 115 -7.32 0.89 -33.38
CA LYS A 115 -6.33 0.92 -34.47
C LYS A 115 -4.93 1.38 -34.02
N ARG A 116 -4.47 0.90 -32.87
CA ARG A 116 -3.20 1.31 -32.26
C ARG A 116 -2.52 0.18 -31.50
N TYR A 117 -1.24 0.36 -31.22
CA TYR A 117 -0.52 -0.51 -30.30
C TYR A 117 -0.68 -0.03 -28.85
N VAL A 118 -0.91 -0.98 -27.95
CA VAL A 118 -0.97 -0.75 -26.49
C VAL A 118 0.26 -1.40 -25.84
N LYS A 119 0.99 -0.65 -25.00
CA LYS A 119 2.17 -1.15 -24.29
C LYS A 119 1.72 -1.78 -22.97
N LEU A 120 1.72 -3.10 -22.91
CA LEU A 120 1.21 -3.85 -21.75
C LEU A 120 2.32 -4.66 -21.08
N ARG A 121 2.24 -4.79 -19.75
CA ARG A 121 3.06 -5.74 -18.99
C ARG A 121 2.30 -7.05 -18.82
N LEU A 122 2.58 -8.02 -19.69
CA LEU A 122 1.80 -9.24 -19.84
C LEU A 122 2.55 -10.47 -19.34
N SER A 123 1.81 -11.45 -18.84
CA SER A 123 2.36 -12.80 -18.68
C SER A 123 2.31 -13.56 -20.00
N THR A 124 3.21 -14.52 -20.20
CA THR A 124 3.19 -15.36 -21.41
C THR A 124 1.90 -16.15 -21.60
N LYS A 125 1.22 -16.51 -20.50
CA LYS A 125 -0.09 -17.17 -20.56
C LYS A 125 -1.21 -16.20 -20.93
N ALA A 126 -1.09 -14.92 -20.55
CA ALA A 126 -2.02 -13.88 -21.00
C ALA A 126 -1.89 -13.65 -22.51
N LEU A 127 -0.67 -13.61 -23.05
CA LEU A 127 -0.43 -13.52 -24.50
C LEU A 127 -1.18 -14.64 -25.26
N LYS A 128 -1.00 -15.90 -24.86
CA LYS A 128 -1.74 -17.03 -25.46
C LYS A 128 -3.26 -16.90 -25.36
N THR A 129 -3.74 -16.28 -24.28
CA THR A 129 -5.19 -16.11 -24.07
C THR A 129 -5.74 -14.98 -24.94
N ILE A 130 -4.96 -13.92 -25.16
CA ILE A 130 -5.27 -12.84 -26.09
C ILE A 130 -5.30 -13.36 -27.52
N GLU A 131 -4.33 -14.19 -27.92
CA GLU A 131 -4.31 -14.82 -29.25
C GLU A 131 -5.55 -15.70 -29.48
N LYS A 132 -6.00 -16.44 -28.45
CA LYS A 132 -7.15 -17.34 -28.56
C LYS A 132 -8.51 -16.62 -28.56
N ASN A 133 -8.71 -15.66 -27.65
CA ASN A 133 -10.02 -15.07 -27.37
C ASN A 133 -10.17 -13.62 -27.88
N GLY A 134 -9.09 -13.01 -28.36
CA GLY A 134 -9.02 -11.58 -28.68
C GLY A 134 -8.71 -10.70 -27.46
N LEU A 135 -8.16 -9.51 -27.71
CA LEU A 135 -7.74 -8.58 -26.66
C LEU A 135 -8.94 -8.01 -25.88
N ASP A 136 -10.01 -7.65 -26.57
CA ASP A 136 -11.19 -7.00 -25.98
C ASP A 136 -11.91 -7.92 -24.99
N ALA A 137 -12.06 -9.20 -25.33
CA ALA A 137 -12.71 -10.18 -24.45
C ALA A 137 -11.93 -10.38 -23.15
N VAL A 138 -10.59 -10.43 -23.24
CA VAL A 138 -9.73 -10.61 -22.07
C VAL A 138 -9.70 -9.33 -21.21
N ALA A 139 -9.66 -8.16 -21.83
CA ALA A 139 -9.70 -6.87 -21.13
C ALA A 139 -11.03 -6.68 -20.37
N LYS A 140 -12.17 -7.01 -21.00
CA LYS A 140 -13.50 -6.97 -20.36
C LYS A 140 -13.58 -7.91 -19.16
N LYS A 141 -13.07 -9.15 -19.27
CA LYS A 141 -13.03 -10.11 -18.15
C LYS A 141 -12.19 -9.62 -16.98
N ALA A 142 -11.11 -8.89 -17.25
CA ALA A 142 -10.25 -8.33 -16.23
C ALA A 142 -10.73 -6.97 -15.70
N GLY A 143 -11.75 -6.35 -16.31
CA GLY A 143 -12.25 -5.02 -15.94
C GLY A 143 -11.26 -3.89 -16.25
N ILE A 144 -10.46 -4.03 -17.32
CA ILE A 144 -9.42 -3.06 -17.69
C ILE A 144 -9.86 -2.24 -18.89
N ASP A 145 -9.75 -0.92 -18.78
CA ASP A 145 -10.04 0.01 -19.87
C ASP A 145 -8.83 0.23 -20.78
N LEU A 146 -8.85 -0.35 -21.98
CA LEU A 146 -7.76 -0.24 -22.97
C LEU A 146 -7.52 1.19 -23.49
N ARG A 147 -8.38 2.16 -23.19
CA ARG A 147 -8.20 3.58 -23.59
C ARG A 147 -7.22 4.34 -22.69
N LYS A 148 -7.04 3.86 -21.45
CA LYS A 148 -6.19 4.50 -20.44
C LYS A 148 -4.74 3.99 -20.49
N GLU A 149 -4.51 2.90 -21.23
CA GLU A 149 -3.23 2.21 -21.40
C GLU A 149 -2.49 2.60 -22.70
#